data_AF-A0A7X1AWC2-F1
#
_entry.id   AF-A0A7X1AWC2-F1
#
_cell.length_a   1.000
_cell.length_b   1.000
_cell.length_c   1.000
_cell.angle_alpha   90.00
_cell.angle_beta   90.00
_cell.angle_gamma   90.00
#
_symmetry.space_group_name_H-M   'P 1'
#
loop_
_entity.id
_entity.type
_entity.pdbx_description
1 polymer ?
#
loop_
_entity_poly.entity_id
_entity_poly.type
_entity_poly.pdbx_seq_one_letter_code
_entity_poly.pdbx_strand_id
1 'polypeptide(L)'
;MSDTPADTHPRLVGFPQKVQDDYKRYMETKDSGDLSTFVLSALGFLSEDSDGVEALSSAPDDTKLIEQSVIDSLAVAELMFLLEDLFEFSIDDEKMREMETVGDLKAIADDLNNQKGTPSE
;
A
#
# COMPACT_ATOMS: atom_id res chain seq x y z
N MET A 1 10.57 -7.60 25.62
CA MET A 1 9.29 -8.24 25.28
C MET A 1 8.54 -7.21 24.46
N SER A 2 8.48 -7.41 23.14
CA SER A 2 7.74 -6.49 22.28
C SER A 2 6.26 -6.81 22.45
N ASP A 3 5.52 -5.93 23.10
CA ASP A 3 4.05 -5.95 23.11
C ASP A 3 3.58 -5.67 21.69
N THR A 4 3.27 -6.72 20.93
CA THR A 4 2.45 -6.55 19.73
C THR A 4 1.03 -6.25 20.22
N PRO A 5 0.42 -5.10 19.87
CA PRO A 5 -0.98 -4.83 20.21
C PRO A 5 -1.86 -5.96 19.68
N ALA A 6 -2.84 -6.41 20.48
CA ALA A 6 -3.71 -7.54 20.13
C ALA A 6 -4.55 -7.32 18.85
N ASP A 7 -4.56 -6.09 18.32
CA ASP A 7 -5.33 -5.67 17.14
C ASP A 7 -4.47 -5.55 15.86
N THR A 8 -3.16 -5.81 15.93
CA THR A 8 -2.27 -5.67 14.76
C THR A 8 -2.35 -6.91 13.87
N HIS A 9 -2.64 -6.71 12.58
CA HIS A 9 -2.63 -7.80 11.59
C HIS A 9 -1.22 -8.46 11.53
N PRO A 10 -1.10 -9.81 11.47
CA PRO A 10 0.19 -10.49 11.50
C PRO A 10 1.20 -10.01 10.46
N ARG A 11 0.73 -9.67 9.24
CA ARG A 11 1.57 -9.13 8.15
C ARG A 11 2.09 -7.72 8.40
N LEU A 12 1.49 -6.98 9.33
CA LEU A 12 1.88 -5.62 9.69
C LEU A 12 2.78 -5.57 10.94
N VAL A 13 3.11 -6.73 11.53
CA VAL A 13 4.08 -6.78 12.63
C VAL A 13 5.45 -6.31 12.13
N GLY A 14 5.99 -5.26 12.76
CA GLY A 14 7.26 -4.63 12.37
C GLY A 14 7.11 -3.37 11.52
N PHE A 15 5.91 -3.09 11.00
CA PHE A 15 5.62 -1.81 10.37
C PHE A 15 5.45 -0.69 11.41
N PRO A 16 5.71 0.58 11.06
CA PRO A 16 5.47 1.72 11.94
C PRO A 16 4.02 1.80 12.41
N GLN A 17 3.78 2.32 13.62
CA GLN A 17 2.43 2.44 14.18
C GLN A 17 1.46 3.17 13.24
N LYS A 18 1.93 4.20 12.53
CA LYS A 18 1.13 4.93 11.55
C LYS A 18 0.53 4.01 10.48
N VAL A 19 1.32 3.08 9.93
CA VAL A 19 0.86 2.14 8.89
C VAL A 19 -0.21 1.20 9.46
N GLN A 20 -0.03 0.75 10.70
CA GLN A 20 -1.01 -0.09 11.39
C GLN A 20 -2.31 0.66 11.67
N ASP A 21 -2.22 1.92 12.08
CA ASP A 21 -3.37 2.79 12.35
C ASP A 21 -4.14 3.12 11.06
N ASP A 22 -3.44 3.40 9.96
CA ASP A 22 -4.04 3.65 8.65
C ASP A 22 -4.80 2.41 8.14
N TYR A 23 -4.23 1.20 8.29
CA TYR A 23 -4.92 -0.05 7.97
C TYR A 23 -6.16 -0.26 8.86
N LYS A 24 -6.02 -0.06 10.17
CA LYS A 24 -7.14 -0.21 11.12
C LYS A 24 -8.27 0.74 10.76
N ARG A 25 -7.96 2.00 10.46
CA ARG A 25 -8.92 3.00 10.03
C ARG A 25 -9.66 2.54 8.77
N TYR A 26 -8.94 2.08 7.75
CA TYR A 26 -9.58 1.50 6.56
C TYR A 26 -10.51 0.32 6.92
N MET A 27 -10.10 -0.57 7.83
CA MET A 27 -10.94 -1.70 8.24
C MET A 27 -12.23 -1.26 8.93
N GLU A 28 -12.23 -0.11 9.62
CA GLU A 28 -13.40 0.48 10.27
C GLU A 28 -14.31 1.22 9.28
N THR A 29 -13.74 1.92 8.29
CA THR A 29 -14.50 2.79 7.37
C THR A 29 -14.90 2.13 6.06
N LYS A 30 -14.05 1.22 5.55
CA LYS A 30 -14.14 0.66 4.19
C LYS A 30 -14.17 1.74 3.09
N ASP A 31 -13.51 2.85 3.37
CA ASP A 31 -13.35 3.98 2.44
C ASP A 31 -12.08 3.81 1.60
N SER A 32 -12.16 4.06 0.30
CA SER A 32 -11.01 3.86 -0.59
C SER A 32 -9.93 4.94 -0.44
N GLY A 33 -10.28 6.12 0.09
CA GLY A 33 -9.30 7.13 0.49
C GLY A 33 -8.49 6.72 1.71
N ASP A 34 -9.12 6.06 2.68
CA ASP A 34 -8.41 5.46 3.81
C ASP A 34 -7.51 4.30 3.35
N LEU A 35 -7.96 3.46 2.40
CA LEU A 35 -7.11 2.42 1.81
C LEU A 35 -5.92 3.01 1.06
N SER A 36 -6.14 4.04 0.25
CA SER A 36 -5.08 4.76 -0.46
C SER A 36 -4.04 5.32 0.51
N THR A 37 -4.51 5.87 1.64
CA THR A 37 -3.63 6.39 2.70
C THR A 37 -2.75 5.28 3.28
N PHE A 38 -3.35 4.12 3.59
CA PHE A 38 -2.60 2.94 4.04
C PHE A 38 -1.56 2.51 3.00
N VAL A 39 -1.95 2.34 1.73
CA VAL A 39 -1.06 1.88 0.65
C VAL A 39 0.14 2.82 0.48
N LEU A 40 -0.07 4.14 0.47
CA LEU A 40 1.00 5.13 0.35
C LEU A 40 1.92 5.11 1.58
N SER A 41 1.36 4.93 2.79
CA SER A 41 2.15 4.85 4.02
C SER A 41 3.03 3.60 4.09
N ALA A 42 2.49 2.46 3.65
CA ALA A 42 3.22 1.20 3.59
C ALA A 42 4.35 1.27 2.56
N LEU A 43 4.06 1.83 1.37
CA LEU A 43 5.06 2.00 0.32
C LEU A 43 6.23 2.89 0.74
N GLY A 44 5.95 4.03 1.37
CA GLY A 44 7.04 4.91 1.81
C GLY A 44 7.90 4.25 2.90
N PHE A 45 7.32 3.43 3.78
CA PHE A 45 8.11 2.63 4.73
C PHE A 45 9.00 1.58 4.02
N LEU A 46 8.45 0.86 3.04
CA LEU A 46 9.18 -0.15 2.26
C LEU A 46 10.27 0.46 1.37
N SER A 47 10.12 1.73 1.00
CA SER A 47 11.10 2.46 0.20
C SER A 47 12.33 2.92 1.00
N GLU A 48 12.40 2.59 2.30
CA GLU A 48 13.43 3.04 3.25
C GLU A 48 13.60 4.57 3.37
N ASP A 49 12.64 5.33 2.82
CA ASP A 49 12.59 6.80 2.84
C ASP A 49 11.42 7.26 3.71
N SER A 50 11.72 7.58 4.97
CA SER A 50 10.72 8.06 5.92
C SER A 50 10.10 9.40 5.52
N ASP A 51 10.79 10.21 4.70
CA ASP A 51 10.29 11.49 4.19
C ASP A 51 9.42 11.27 2.93
N GLY A 52 9.61 10.15 2.24
CA GLY A 52 8.83 9.70 1.08
C GLY A 52 7.34 9.49 1.39
N VAL A 53 6.98 9.06 2.61
CA VAL A 53 5.57 8.86 3.00
C VAL A 53 4.77 10.16 2.95
N GLU A 54 5.29 11.25 3.53
CA GLU A 54 4.60 12.55 3.51
C GLU A 54 4.56 13.14 2.09
N ALA A 55 5.66 12.97 1.33
CA ALA A 55 5.75 13.39 -0.06
C ALA A 55 4.69 12.70 -0.95
N LEU A 56 4.49 11.39 -0.80
CA LEU A 56 3.56 10.61 -1.63
C LEU A 56 2.09 10.85 -1.26
N SER A 57 1.79 11.06 0.03
CA SER A 57 0.42 11.36 0.48
C SER A 57 -0.14 12.67 -0.07
N SER A 58 0.74 13.62 -0.39
CA SER A 58 0.40 14.92 -0.97
C SER A 58 0.74 15.03 -2.46
N ALA A 59 1.30 13.98 -3.05
CA ALA A 59 1.71 13.96 -4.44
C ALA A 59 0.49 13.97 -5.39
N PRO A 60 0.57 14.76 -6.48
CA PRO A 60 -0.35 14.65 -7.62
C PRO A 60 -0.37 13.24 -8.21
N ASP A 61 -1.51 12.83 -8.77
CA ASP A 61 -1.70 11.50 -9.33
C ASP A 61 -0.75 11.19 -10.50
N ASP A 62 -0.27 12.20 -11.24
CA ASP A 62 0.69 12.05 -12.35
C ASP A 62 2.15 11.94 -11.90
N THR A 63 2.41 11.94 -10.58
CA THR A 63 3.76 11.77 -10.03
C THR A 63 4.28 10.36 -10.30
N LYS A 64 5.41 10.25 -10.99
CA LYS A 64 6.05 8.97 -11.32
C LYS A 64 6.71 8.33 -10.10
N LEU A 65 6.44 7.04 -9.86
CA LEU A 65 7.01 6.28 -8.74
C LEU A 65 8.47 5.88 -9.00
N ILE A 66 8.77 5.36 -10.20
CA ILE A 66 10.04 4.68 -10.51
C ILE A 66 11.06 5.60 -11.20
N GLU A 67 10.65 6.49 -12.11
CA GLU A 67 11.59 7.27 -12.93
C GLU A 67 12.26 8.46 -12.23
N GLN A 68 11.78 8.90 -11.06
CA GLN A 68 12.36 10.03 -10.31
C GLN A 68 13.04 9.63 -8.99
N SER A 69 13.41 8.36 -8.83
CA SER A 69 14.21 7.82 -7.72
C SER A 69 13.69 8.09 -6.30
N VAL A 70 12.38 8.03 -6.09
CA VAL A 70 11.80 8.06 -4.72
C VAL A 70 11.46 6.65 -4.24
N ILE A 71 11.18 5.71 -5.16
CA ILE A 71 10.71 4.36 -4.84
C ILE A 71 11.42 3.34 -5.74
N ASP A 72 12.08 2.36 -5.14
CA ASP A 72 12.65 1.23 -5.88
C ASP A 72 11.56 0.21 -6.25
N SER A 73 11.72 -0.42 -7.40
CA SER A 73 10.94 -1.56 -7.90
C SER A 73 10.76 -2.69 -6.86
N LEU A 74 11.75 -2.90 -5.99
CA LEU A 74 11.64 -3.87 -4.90
C LEU A 74 10.56 -3.46 -3.89
N ALA A 75 10.52 -2.18 -3.48
CA ALA A 75 9.52 -1.68 -2.55
C ALA A 75 8.10 -1.77 -3.14
N VAL A 76 7.95 -1.55 -4.45
CA VAL A 76 6.68 -1.76 -5.16
C VAL A 76 6.27 -3.23 -5.12
N ALA A 77 7.19 -4.16 -5.41
CA ALA A 77 6.90 -5.59 -5.35
C ALA A 77 6.53 -6.07 -3.93
N GLU A 78 7.26 -5.61 -2.91
CA GLU A 78 6.97 -5.91 -1.52
C GLU A 78 5.59 -5.39 -1.08
N LEU A 79 5.22 -4.20 -1.55
CA LEU A 79 3.88 -3.66 -1.32
C LEU A 79 2.81 -4.54 -1.96
N MET A 80 3.01 -5.00 -3.19
CA MET A 80 2.05 -5.87 -3.86
C MET A 80 1.86 -7.17 -3.08
N PHE A 81 2.93 -7.86 -2.70
CA PHE A 81 2.83 -9.07 -1.87
C PHE A 81 2.20 -8.81 -0.49
N LEU A 82 2.37 -7.63 0.08
CA LEU A 82 1.67 -7.24 1.30
C LEU A 82 0.16 -7.13 1.05
N LEU A 83 -0.25 -6.45 -0.02
CA LEU A 83 -1.67 -6.26 -0.36
C LEU A 83 -2.34 -7.59 -0.71
N GLU A 84 -1.70 -8.45 -1.49
CA GLU A 84 -2.22 -9.78 -1.82
C GLU A 84 -2.52 -10.61 -0.55
N ASP A 85 -1.57 -10.64 0.39
CA ASP A 85 -1.75 -11.36 1.66
C ASP A 85 -2.79 -10.72 2.59
N LEU A 86 -2.95 -9.39 2.57
CA LEU A 86 -3.93 -8.68 3.40
C LEU A 86 -5.36 -8.83 2.89
N PHE A 87 -5.52 -8.96 1.57
CA PHE A 87 -6.81 -8.93 0.90
C PHE A 87 -7.23 -10.26 0.28
N GLU A 88 -6.39 -11.30 0.40
CA GLU A 88 -6.59 -12.61 -0.24
C GLU A 88 -6.89 -12.46 -1.74
N PHE A 89 -6.10 -11.59 -2.38
CA PHE A 89 -6.30 -11.13 -3.74
C PHE A 89 -5.04 -11.33 -4.57
N SER A 90 -5.16 -11.51 -5.88
CA SER A 90 -4.00 -11.56 -6.78
C SER A 90 -3.99 -10.36 -7.73
N ILE A 91 -2.85 -9.69 -7.82
CA ILE A 91 -2.61 -8.58 -8.73
C ILE A 91 -1.86 -9.11 -9.93
N ASP A 92 -2.45 -9.03 -11.13
CA ASP A 92 -1.82 -9.52 -12.37
C ASP A 92 -0.49 -8.79 -12.65
N ASP A 93 0.51 -9.54 -13.13
CA ASP A 93 1.79 -9.06 -13.63
C ASP A 93 1.67 -7.94 -14.69
N GLU A 94 0.59 -7.91 -15.46
CA GLU A 94 0.28 -6.81 -16.39
C GLU A 94 -0.03 -5.51 -15.62
N LYS A 95 -0.90 -5.57 -14.60
CA LYS A 95 -1.21 -4.41 -13.75
C LYS A 95 0.02 -3.91 -12.99
N MET A 96 0.87 -4.83 -12.52
CA MET A 96 2.13 -4.44 -11.87
C MET A 96 3.08 -3.72 -12.82
N ARG A 97 3.14 -4.14 -14.10
CA ARG A 97 4.00 -3.49 -15.11
C ARG A 97 3.46 -2.14 -15.58
N GLU A 98 2.15 -1.93 -15.54
CA GLU A 98 1.50 -0.67 -15.89
C GLU A 98 1.54 0.37 -14.77
N MET A 99 2.00 0.00 -13.57
CA MET A 99 2.07 0.90 -12.42
C MET A 99 3.23 1.88 -12.56
N GLU A 100 2.94 3.09 -13.00
CA GLU A 100 3.95 4.13 -13.23
C GLU A 100 3.83 5.30 -12.24
N THR A 101 2.64 5.54 -11.70
CA THR A 101 2.30 6.77 -10.98
C THR A 101 1.61 6.56 -9.64
N VAL A 102 1.57 7.61 -8.81
CA VAL A 102 0.78 7.65 -7.56
C VAL A 102 -0.70 7.41 -7.84
N GLY A 103 -1.23 7.89 -8.97
CA GLY A 103 -2.60 7.66 -9.41
C GLY A 103 -2.88 6.18 -9.66
N ASP A 104 -1.96 5.46 -10.30
CA ASP A 104 -2.11 4.03 -10.55
C ASP A 104 -2.17 3.24 -9.24
N LEU A 105 -1.38 3.63 -8.24
CA LEU A 105 -1.39 3.01 -6.92
C LEU A 105 -2.71 3.24 -6.18
N LYS A 106 -3.29 4.45 -6.29
CA LYS A 106 -4.63 4.75 -5.75
C LYS A 106 -5.72 3.96 -6.49
N ALA A 107 -5.58 3.77 -7.80
CA ALA A 107 -6.52 2.97 -8.59
C ALA A 107 -6.51 1.49 -8.14
N ILE A 108 -5.34 0.93 -7.78
CA ILE A 108 -5.26 -0.39 -7.16
C ILE A 108 -5.99 -0.44 -5.82
N ALA A 109 -5.82 0.58 -4.97
CA ALA A 109 -6.58 0.70 -3.72
C ALA A 109 -8.10 0.74 -3.98
N ASP A 110 -8.55 1.52 -4.96
CA ASP A 110 -9.97 1.54 -5.37
C ASP A 110 -10.45 0.17 -5.85
N ASP A 111 -9.68 -0.53 -6.67
CA ASP A 111 -10.01 -1.87 -7.15
C ASP A 111 -10.12 -2.88 -5.99
N LEU A 112 -9.17 -2.86 -5.05
CA LEU A 112 -9.17 -3.71 -3.86
C LEU A 112 -10.39 -3.43 -2.96
N ASN A 113 -10.69 -2.15 -2.72
CA ASN A 113 -11.86 -1.77 -1.92
C ASN A 113 -13.17 -2.25 -2.55
N ASN A 114 -13.26 -2.19 -3.88
CA ASN A 114 -14.43 -2.64 -4.63
C ASN A 114 -14.41 -4.14 -4.98
N GLN A 115 -13.41 -4.90 -4.53
CA GLN A 115 -13.19 -6.31 -4.86
C GLN A 115 -13.18 -6.59 -6.38
N LYS A 116 -12.66 -5.65 -7.18
CA LYS A 116 -12.67 -5.69 -8.64
C LYS A 116 -11.51 -6.48 -9.25
N GLY A 117 -11.18 -7.63 -8.69
CA GLY A 117 -10.31 -8.56 -9.39
C GLY A 117 -10.39 -9.97 -8.86
N THR A 118 -9.33 -10.72 -9.10
CA THR A 118 -9.37 -12.17 -9.05
C THR A 118 -9.03 -12.65 -7.64
N PRO A 119 -9.89 -13.50 -7.03
CA PRO A 119 -9.50 -14.22 -5.83
C PRO A 119 -8.21 -14.97 -6.11
N SER A 120 -7.30 -15.02 -5.13
CA SER A 120 -6.13 -15.88 -5.23
C SER A 120 -6.58 -17.34 -5.35
N GLU A 121 -6.12 -18.05 -6.39
CA GLU A 121 -6.42 -19.47 -6.65
C GLU A 121 -5.78 -20.42 -5.62
#